data_AF-A0A7G7G7R2-F1
#
_entry.id   AF-A0A7G7G7R2-F1
#
_cell.length_a   1.000
_cell.length_b   1.000
_cell.length_c   1.000
_cell.angle_alpha   90.00
_cell.angle_beta   90.00
_cell.angle_gamma   90.00
#
_symmetry.space_group_name_H-M   'P 1'
#
loop_
_entity.id
_entity.type
_entity.pdbx_description
1 polymer ?
#
loop_
_entity_poly.entity_id
_entity_poly.type
_entity_poly.pdbx_seq_one_letter_code
_entity_poly.pdbx_strand_id
1 'polypeptide(L)'
;MEILTFLLIHVITPIIGLLGYLFLKKRILKESIENPPLIDLFFIFSIYGGILLIILTELFWKWSGMASLGAFFLTIPGFVIMAIIGYRNYKLRHISMYHKMSYLCGLAYCIIMPLTILTASIFLDK
;
A
#
# COMPACT_ATOMS: atom_id res chain seq x y z
N MET A 1 8.61 -25.06 -8.12
CA MET A 1 7.48 -24.11 -8.04
C MET A 1 7.72 -23.07 -6.95
N GLU A 2 8.17 -23.46 -5.76
CA GLU A 2 8.35 -22.53 -4.63
C GLU A 2 9.28 -21.33 -4.93
N ILE A 3 10.44 -21.56 -5.57
CA ILE A 3 11.38 -20.47 -5.92
C ILE A 3 10.71 -19.42 -6.83
N LEU A 4 9.88 -19.86 -7.78
CA LEU A 4 9.19 -18.95 -8.70
C LEU A 4 8.17 -18.10 -7.95
N THR A 5 7.37 -18.70 -7.07
CA THR A 5 6.38 -17.97 -6.26
C THR A 5 7.05 -16.99 -5.30
N PHE A 6 8.17 -17.39 -4.68
CA PHE A 6 8.97 -16.50 -3.84
C PHE A 6 9.44 -15.27 -4.62
N LEU A 7 10.04 -15.46 -5.81
CA LEU A 7 10.51 -14.38 -6.66
C LEU A 7 9.37 -13.48 -7.13
N LEU A 8 8.22 -14.05 -7.50
CA LEU A 8 7.05 -13.29 -7.94
C LEU A 8 6.56 -12.36 -6.82
N ILE A 9 6.32 -12.92 -5.63
CA ILE A 9 5.75 -12.17 -4.51
C ILE A 9 6.79 -11.18 -3.93
N HIS A 10 7.99 -11.62 -3.60
CA HIS A 10 8.91 -10.82 -2.79
C HIS A 10 9.89 -9.97 -3.61
N VAL A 11 10.00 -10.19 -4.92
CA VAL A 11 10.94 -9.44 -5.78
C VAL A 11 10.20 -8.72 -6.90
N ILE A 12 9.44 -9.44 -7.71
CA ILE A 12 8.80 -8.87 -8.89
C ILE A 12 7.70 -7.88 -8.49
N THR A 13 6.80 -8.24 -7.56
CA THR A 13 5.72 -7.34 -7.11
C THR A 13 6.26 -6.02 -6.53
N PRO A 14 7.26 -6.01 -5.62
CA PRO A 14 7.86 -4.76 -5.13
C PRO A 14 8.53 -3.92 -6.23
N ILE A 15 9.22 -4.55 -7.18
CA ILE A 15 9.85 -3.85 -8.31
C ILE A 15 8.78 -3.17 -9.17
N ILE A 16 7.69 -3.87 -9.48
CA ILE A 16 6.57 -3.30 -10.25
C ILE A 16 5.97 -2.10 -9.50
N GLY A 17 5.75 -2.22 -8.19
CA GLY A 17 5.25 -1.12 -7.37
C GLY A 17 6.17 0.10 -7.38
N LEU A 18 7.49 -0.12 -7.23
CA LEU A 18 8.49 0.94 -7.27
C LEU A 18 8.55 1.62 -8.64
N LEU A 19 8.57 0.84 -9.73
CA LEU A 19 8.56 1.37 -11.09
C LEU A 19 7.28 2.18 -11.36
N GLY A 20 6.13 1.68 -10.90
CA GLY A 20 4.85 2.40 -10.97
C GLY A 20 4.90 3.75 -10.27
N TYR A 21 5.43 3.80 -9.04
CA TYR A 21 5.63 5.05 -8.30
C TYR A 21 6.59 6.00 -9.03
N LEU A 22 7.73 5.51 -9.54
CA LEU A 22 8.69 6.34 -10.27
C LEU A 22 8.10 6.92 -11.56
N PHE A 23 7.29 6.14 -12.28
CA PHE A 23 6.57 6.62 -13.46
C PHE A 23 5.55 7.71 -13.09
N LEU A 24 4.77 7.48 -12.04
CA LEU A 24 3.80 8.46 -11.54
C LEU A 24 4.49 9.75 -11.08
N LYS A 25 5.59 9.64 -10.34
CA LYS A 25 6.41 10.78 -9.91
C LYS A 25 6.89 11.60 -11.11
N LYS A 26 7.43 10.95 -12.15
CA LYS A 26 7.88 11.62 -13.37
C LYS A 26 6.73 12.38 -14.06
N ARG A 27 5.53 11.81 -14.05
CA ARG A 27 4.33 12.46 -14.60
C ARG A 27 3.93 13.69 -13.78
N ILE A 28 3.81 13.56 -12.46
CA ILE A 28 3.43 14.65 -11.55
C ILE A 28 4.39 15.84 -11.69
N LEU A 29 5.70 15.57 -11.76
CA LEU A 29 6.71 16.62 -11.91
C LEU A 29 6.62 17.39 -13.24
N LYS A 30 6.00 16.81 -14.28
CA LYS A 30 5.75 17.49 -15.56
C LYS A 30 4.48 18.35 -15.54
N GLU A 31 3.56 18.10 -14.62
CA GLU A 31 2.26 18.78 -14.55
C GLU A 31 2.33 20.09 -13.74
N SER A 32 3.51 20.50 -13.25
CA SER A 32 3.75 21.76 -12.53
C SER A 32 2.76 22.06 -11.40
N ILE A 33 2.31 21.01 -10.71
CA ILE A 33 1.36 21.11 -9.61
C ILE A 33 2.01 21.79 -8.41
N GLU A 34 1.31 22.71 -7.78
CA GLU A 34 1.74 23.32 -6.53
C GLU A 34 1.77 22.26 -5.41
N ASN A 35 2.93 22.13 -4.76
CA ASN A 35 3.16 21.25 -3.60
C ASN A 35 2.61 19.82 -3.77
N PRO A 36 3.09 19.03 -4.75
CA PRO A 36 2.54 17.70 -5.04
C PRO A 36 2.77 16.72 -3.88
N PRO A 37 1.83 15.79 -3.61
CA PRO A 37 1.88 14.88 -2.46
C PRO A 37 2.80 13.67 -2.72
N LEU A 38 4.04 13.89 -3.14
CA LEU A 38 4.95 12.83 -3.59
C LEU A 38 5.31 11.85 -2.47
N ILE A 39 5.63 12.36 -1.29
CA ILE A 39 5.98 11.53 -0.12
C ILE A 39 4.76 10.71 0.32
N ASP A 40 3.59 11.34 0.34
CA ASP A 40 2.34 10.68 0.72
C ASP A 40 2.02 9.55 -0.27
N LEU A 41 2.17 9.79 -1.58
CA LEU A 41 2.01 8.76 -2.61
C LEU A 41 3.02 7.62 -2.47
N PHE A 42 4.28 7.90 -2.10
CA PHE A 42 5.26 6.84 -1.83
C PHE A 42 4.81 5.92 -0.70
N PHE A 43 4.31 6.49 0.40
CA PHE A 43 3.79 5.70 1.52
C PHE A 43 2.51 4.95 1.14
N ILE A 44 1.59 5.57 0.39
CA ILE A 44 0.40 4.90 -0.14
C ILE A 44 0.80 3.67 -0.96
N PHE A 45 1.72 3.82 -1.92
CA PHE A 45 2.21 2.70 -2.73
C PHE A 45 2.85 1.61 -1.89
N SER A 46 3.65 2.00 -0.88
CA SER A 46 4.32 1.05 0.01
C SER A 46 3.33 0.27 0.87
N ILE A 47 2.31 0.95 1.42
CA ILE A 47 1.32 0.36 2.31
C ILE A 47 0.33 -0.53 1.54
N TYR A 48 -0.23 -0.04 0.44
CA TYR A 48 -1.10 -0.87 -0.41
C TYR A 48 -0.34 -2.00 -1.10
N GLY A 49 0.92 -1.76 -1.47
CA GLY A 49 1.82 -2.81 -1.92
C GLY A 49 2.04 -3.87 -0.84
N GLY A 50 2.24 -3.45 0.41
CA GLY A 50 2.32 -4.35 1.57
C GLY A 50 1.06 -5.19 1.77
N ILE A 51 -0.13 -4.59 1.66
CA ILE A 51 -1.40 -5.33 1.72
C ILE A 51 -1.47 -6.36 0.60
N LEU A 52 -1.11 -5.97 -0.62
CA LEU A 52 -1.08 -6.90 -1.75
C LEU A 52 -0.11 -8.07 -1.49
N LEU A 53 1.07 -7.81 -0.92
CA LEU A 53 2.02 -8.86 -0.56
C LEU A 53 1.45 -9.84 0.47
N ILE A 54 0.69 -9.35 1.45
CA ILE A 54 0.01 -10.21 2.42
C ILE A 54 -1.00 -11.11 1.73
N ILE A 55 -1.86 -10.54 0.90
CA ILE A 55 -2.89 -11.30 0.16
C ILE A 55 -2.23 -12.35 -0.74
N LEU A 56 -1.17 -11.99 -1.47
CA LEU A 56 -0.44 -12.94 -2.31
C LEU A 56 0.25 -14.03 -1.49
N THR A 57 0.79 -13.68 -0.32
CA THR A 57 1.41 -14.64 0.60
C THR A 57 0.37 -15.61 1.13
N GLU A 58 -0.82 -15.15 1.51
CA GLU A 58 -1.93 -15.97 1.99
C GLU A 58 -2.42 -16.96 0.91
N LEU A 59 -2.53 -16.49 -0.35
CA LEU A 59 -3.07 -17.31 -1.44
C LEU A 59 -2.07 -18.30 -2.04
N PHE A 60 -0.78 -17.95 -2.09
CA PHE A 60 0.21 -18.68 -2.89
C PHE A 60 1.44 -19.12 -2.11
N TRP A 61 1.59 -18.72 -0.84
CA TRP A 61 2.76 -19.03 -0.03
C TRP A 61 2.39 -19.56 1.35
N LYS A 62 3.39 -20.06 2.08
CA LYS A 62 3.21 -20.46 3.47
C LYS A 62 3.36 -19.25 4.38
N TRP A 63 2.37 -19.02 5.24
CA TRP A 63 2.45 -17.98 6.25
C TRP A 63 3.64 -18.23 7.18
N SER A 64 4.44 -17.19 7.42
CA SER A 64 5.65 -17.25 8.24
C SER A 64 5.63 -16.16 9.32
N GLY A 65 6.49 -16.29 10.34
CA GLY A 65 6.65 -15.24 11.34
C GLY A 65 7.06 -13.89 10.73
N MET A 66 7.80 -13.90 9.61
CA MET A 66 8.17 -12.68 8.88
C MET A 66 6.94 -12.03 8.22
N ALA A 67 6.01 -12.83 7.69
CA ALA A 67 4.74 -12.32 7.17
C ALA A 67 3.88 -11.70 8.28
N SER A 68 3.82 -12.32 9.46
CA SER A 68 3.15 -11.75 10.64
C SER A 68 3.73 -10.39 11.05
N LEU A 69 5.05 -10.23 10.97
CA LEU A 69 5.71 -8.96 11.31
C LEU A 69 5.35 -7.86 10.29
N GLY A 70 5.31 -8.19 9.00
CA GLY A 70 4.82 -7.30 7.95
C GLY A 70 3.36 -6.92 8.14
N ALA A 71 2.50 -7.89 8.46
CA ALA A 71 1.09 -7.66 8.76
C ALA A 71 0.90 -6.73 9.96
N PHE A 72 1.64 -6.94 11.04
CA PHE A 72 1.62 -6.07 12.21
C PHE A 72 2.06 -4.63 11.89
N PHE A 73 3.07 -4.46 11.04
CA PHE A 73 3.49 -3.12 10.62
C PHE A 73 2.37 -2.40 9.85
N LEU A 74 1.59 -3.11 9.05
CA LEU A 74 0.47 -2.52 8.33
C LEU A 74 -0.71 -2.21 9.26
N THR A 75 -0.95 -2.97 10.33
CA THR A 75 -2.10 -2.67 11.21
C THR A 75 -1.92 -1.34 11.94
N ILE A 76 -0.90 -1.21 12.78
CA ILE A 76 -0.77 -0.04 13.66
C ILE A 76 -0.01 1.10 12.95
N PRO A 77 1.28 0.95 12.58
CA PRO A 77 1.99 1.99 11.84
C PRO A 77 1.31 2.38 10.53
N GLY A 78 0.84 1.40 9.75
CA GLY A 78 0.14 1.66 8.49
C GLY A 78 -1.12 2.51 8.69
N PHE A 79 -1.93 2.23 9.71
CA PHE A 79 -3.12 3.02 10.01
C PHE A 79 -2.78 4.46 10.40
N VAL A 80 -1.76 4.66 11.24
CA VAL A 80 -1.30 6.01 11.64
C VAL A 80 -0.82 6.80 10.41
N ILE A 81 0.02 6.20 9.57
CA ILE A 81 0.54 6.85 8.36
C ILE A 81 -0.60 7.23 7.42
N MET A 82 -1.55 6.31 7.17
CA MET A 82 -2.67 6.56 6.26
C MET A 82 -3.65 7.60 6.80
N ALA A 83 -3.87 7.63 8.11
CA ALA A 83 -4.66 8.67 8.76
C ALA A 83 -4.02 10.06 8.61
N ILE A 84 -2.71 10.16 8.82
CA ILE A 84 -1.95 11.41 8.63
C ILE A 84 -2.03 11.86 7.16
N ILE A 85 -1.85 10.95 6.21
CA ILE A 85 -1.97 11.24 4.77
C ILE A 85 -3.37 11.74 4.42
N GLY A 86 -4.41 11.05 4.89
CA GLY A 86 -5.79 11.45 4.70
C GLY A 86 -6.06 12.85 5.25
N TYR A 87 -5.60 13.13 6.48
CA TYR A 87 -5.76 14.43 7.11
C TYR A 87 -5.05 15.56 6.33
N ARG A 88 -3.77 15.37 5.97
CA ARG A 88 -2.98 16.37 5.24
C ARG A 88 -3.57 16.68 3.87
N ASN A 89 -4.05 15.66 3.16
CA ASN A 89 -4.62 15.83 1.83
C ASN A 89 -6.09 16.25 1.83
N TYR A 90 -6.78 16.20 2.98
CA TYR A 90 -8.19 16.58 3.06
C TYR A 90 -8.40 18.00 2.52
N LYS A 91 -7.68 19.00 3.02
CA LYS A 91 -7.86 20.39 2.56
C LYS A 91 -7.32 20.62 1.14
N LEU A 92 -6.29 19.87 0.74
CA LEU A 92 -5.62 20.00 -0.56
C LEU A 92 -6.30 19.22 -1.69
N ARG A 93 -7.32 18.40 -1.39
CA ARG A 93 -7.99 17.50 -2.35
C ARG A 93 -8.57 18.18 -3.60
N HIS A 94 -8.76 19.49 -3.56
CA HIS A 94 -9.30 20.27 -4.68
C HIS A 94 -8.20 20.83 -5.59
N ILE A 95 -6.93 20.82 -5.17
CA ILE A 95 -5.79 21.37 -5.92
C ILE A 95 -5.44 20.48 -7.10
N SER A 96 -5.39 19.17 -6.90
CA SER A 96 -5.08 18.23 -7.97
C SER A 96 -5.67 16.85 -7.73
N MET A 97 -5.76 16.06 -8.80
CA MET A 97 -6.21 14.67 -8.73
C MET A 97 -5.36 13.84 -7.76
N TYR A 98 -4.05 14.10 -7.67
CA TYR A 98 -3.16 13.35 -6.78
C TYR A 98 -3.48 13.60 -5.30
N HIS A 99 -3.78 14.84 -4.90
CA HIS A 99 -4.22 15.12 -3.53
C HIS A 99 -5.55 14.43 -3.23
N LYS A 100 -6.50 14.47 -4.17
CA LYS A 100 -7.79 13.77 -4.04
C LYS A 100 -7.60 12.26 -3.89
N MET A 101 -6.74 11.66 -4.72
CA MET A 101 -6.43 10.24 -4.64
C MET A 101 -5.73 9.90 -3.34
N SER A 102 -4.75 10.69 -2.90
CA SER A 102 -4.07 10.46 -1.62
C SER A 102 -5.04 10.50 -0.44
N TYR A 103 -5.97 11.44 -0.44
CA TYR A 103 -7.04 11.50 0.55
C TYR A 103 -7.94 10.26 0.53
N LEU A 104 -8.45 9.87 -0.65
CA LEU A 104 -9.32 8.70 -0.80
C LEU A 104 -8.61 7.40 -0.44
N CYS A 105 -7.34 7.25 -0.80
CA CYS A 105 -6.48 6.15 -0.38
C CYS A 105 -6.33 6.11 1.14
N GLY A 106 -6.14 7.25 1.80
CA GLY A 106 -6.14 7.37 3.27
C GLY A 106 -7.40 6.81 3.90
N LEU A 107 -8.58 7.21 3.38
CA LEU A 107 -9.87 6.75 3.89
C LEU A 107 -10.16 5.27 3.59
N ALA A 108 -9.87 4.83 2.37
CA ALA A 108 -10.12 3.45 1.95
C ALA A 108 -9.33 2.45 2.81
N TYR A 109 -8.20 2.87 3.38
CA TYR A 109 -7.41 2.05 4.29
C TYR A 109 -8.19 1.57 5.51
N CYS A 110 -9.09 2.40 6.04
CA CYS A 110 -9.94 2.06 7.18
C CYS A 110 -10.88 0.88 6.91
N ILE A 111 -11.15 0.57 5.64
CA ILE A 111 -12.01 -0.53 5.22
C ILE A 111 -11.16 -1.70 4.73
N ILE A 112 -10.17 -1.41 3.88
CA ILE A 112 -9.34 -2.45 3.23
C ILE A 112 -8.51 -3.22 4.26
N MET A 113 -7.93 -2.54 5.26
CA MET A 113 -7.07 -3.22 6.23
C MET A 113 -7.87 -4.20 7.12
N PRO A 114 -8.99 -3.83 7.75
CA PRO A 114 -9.83 -4.79 8.48
C PRO A 114 -10.31 -5.96 7.64
N LEU A 115 -10.72 -5.70 6.39
CA LEU A 115 -11.11 -6.78 5.46
C LEU A 115 -9.96 -7.74 5.20
N THR A 116 -8.74 -7.23 5.00
CA THR A 116 -7.54 -8.06 4.80
C THR A 116 -7.24 -8.93 6.02
N ILE A 117 -7.39 -8.39 7.23
CA ILE A 117 -7.19 -9.17 8.47
C ILE A 117 -8.26 -10.26 8.60
N LEU A 118 -9.51 -9.91 8.29
CA LEU A 118 -10.62 -10.85 8.36
C LEU A 118 -10.41 -12.02 7.40
N THR A 119 -10.02 -11.76 6.15
CA THR A 119 -9.71 -12.83 5.19
C THR A 119 -8.56 -13.69 5.67
N ALA A 120 -7.46 -13.07 6.13
CA ALA A 120 -6.30 -13.79 6.65
C ALA A 120 -6.64 -14.70 7.83
N SER A 121 -7.53 -14.27 8.75
CA SER A 121 -7.95 -15.10 9.88
C SER A 121 -8.69 -16.37 9.44
N ILE A 122 -9.51 -16.30 8.39
CA ILE A 122 -10.26 -17.45 7.87
C ILE A 122 -9.33 -18.49 7.23
N PHE A 123 -8.23 -18.06 6.62
CA PHE A 123 -7.27 -18.96 5.97
C PHE A 123 -6.25 -19.55 6.94
N LEU A 124 -5.93 -18.88 8.05
CA LEU A 124 -5.01 -19.39 9.07
C LEU A 124 -5.60 -20.55 9.91
N ASP A 125 -6.93 -20.65 9.96
CA ASP A 125 -7.65 -21.73 10.67
C ASP A 125 -7.83 -23.01 9.82
N LYS A 126 -7.30 -23.05 8.59
CA LYS A 126 -7.31 -24.23 7.69
C LYS A 126 -5.98 -24.95 7.67
#